data_AF-A0A812NYY0-F1
#
_entry.id   AF-A0A812NYY0-F1
#
_cell.length_a   1.000
_cell.length_b   1.000
_cell.length_c   1.000
_cell.angle_alpha   90.00
_cell.angle_beta   90.00
_cell.angle_gamma   90.00
#
_symmetry.space_group_name_H-M   'P 1'
#
loop_
_entity.id
_entity.type
_entity.pdbx_description
1 polymer ?
#
loop_
_entity_poly.entity_id
_entity_poly.type
_entity_poly.pdbx_seq_one_letter_code
_entity_poly.pdbx_strand_id
1 'polypeptide(L)'
;MSLARAVIACILLVGGILWLARTTSIQDLMLNAVALNAILDIDEFLFVGMTPAKIQETLGKLKPKHVSKGHLRSQLESAVHFSCLVSVVLISYFLLLEPLQRIMLMVKTEMCYSNQTFVVAHNTDTQRTIGLVTVMSRDLRNDSISEIAVRAQETSPDGFSTYISFASDVDSFSERRSRTMREEADIFPFCVESRLLNSSADMYGDASMQPLATQLLNTAAATVGRTGTTSCLELKDQCNRLNARLLRLVCGQTCGCTDPYSSPWYKTEETQGCASTCLQIARTALASSRCQDVSVTSDAWQAFWSLYPAVARAHFGEGSKASASLEVVVG
;
A
#
# COMPACT_ATOMS: atom_id res chain seq x y z
N MET A 1 -15.26 2.01 -50.53
CA MET A 1 -13.87 1.96 -50.03
C MET A 1 -13.60 3.02 -48.95
N SER A 2 -14.18 4.23 -49.06
CA SER A 2 -14.01 5.32 -48.08
C SER A 2 -14.57 5.01 -46.69
N LEU A 3 -15.73 4.33 -46.62
CA LEU A 3 -16.39 3.99 -45.35
C LEU A 3 -15.54 3.06 -44.46
N ALA A 4 -14.98 1.99 -45.03
CA ALA A 4 -14.14 1.04 -44.28
C ALA A 4 -12.88 1.72 -43.71
N ARG A 5 -12.25 2.61 -44.47
CA ARG A 5 -11.10 3.41 -44.00
C ARG A 5 -11.49 4.36 -42.87
N ALA A 6 -12.65 5.01 -42.98
CA ALA A 6 -13.15 5.89 -41.93
C ALA A 6 -13.46 5.12 -40.63
N VAL A 7 -14.06 3.94 -40.73
CA VAL A 7 -14.33 3.08 -39.57
C VAL A 7 -13.03 2.65 -38.88
N ILE A 8 -12.04 2.18 -39.65
CA ILE A 8 -10.73 1.80 -39.10
C ILE A 8 -10.07 3.01 -38.42
N ALA A 9 -10.10 4.18 -39.06
CA ALA A 9 -9.55 5.40 -38.48
C ALA A 9 -10.24 5.79 -37.16
N CYS A 10 -11.57 5.71 -37.08
CA CYS A 10 -12.31 5.98 -35.84
C CYS A 10 -11.96 4.97 -34.72
N ILE A 11 -11.83 3.68 -35.05
CA ILE A 11 -11.46 2.65 -34.07
C ILE A 11 -10.04 2.89 -33.55
N LEU A 12 -9.08 3.20 -34.43
CA LEU A 12 -7.71 3.50 -34.04
C LEU A 12 -7.62 4.77 -33.19
N LEU A 13 -8.40 5.81 -33.53
CA LEU A 13 -8.44 7.04 -32.76
C LEU A 13 -8.99 6.82 -31.35
N VAL A 14 -10.13 6.13 -31.22
CA VAL A 14 -10.73 5.83 -29.91
C VAL A 14 -9.82 4.90 -29.09
N GLY A 15 -9.24 3.87 -29.72
CA GLY A 15 -8.29 2.96 -29.08
C GLY A 15 -7.04 3.68 -28.57
N GLY A 16 -6.48 4.59 -29.37
CA GLY A 16 -5.33 5.42 -28.98
C GLY A 16 -5.64 6.36 -27.82
N ILE A 17 -6.80 7.02 -27.84
CA ILE A 17 -7.26 7.89 -26.74
C ILE A 17 -7.46 7.09 -25.45
N LEU A 18 -8.10 5.92 -25.53
CA LEU A 18 -8.35 5.08 -24.35
C LEU A 18 -7.03 4.54 -23.76
N TRP A 19 -6.08 4.18 -24.62
CA TRP A 19 -4.75 3.74 -24.21
C TRP A 19 -3.98 4.86 -23.51
N LEU A 20 -3.95 6.06 -24.10
CA LEU A 20 -3.33 7.25 -23.49
C LEU A 20 -3.99 7.65 -22.17
N ALA A 21 -5.32 7.56 -22.07
CA ALA A 21 -6.05 7.87 -20.85
C ALA A 21 -5.76 6.86 -19.70
N ARG A 22 -5.32 5.64 -20.02
CA ARG A 22 -4.99 4.62 -19.02
C ARG A 22 -3.60 4.79 -18.42
N THR A 23 -2.71 5.53 -19.08
CA THR A 23 -1.39 5.88 -18.51
C THR A 23 -1.52 6.97 -17.46
N THR A 24 -1.37 6.58 -16.19
CA THR A 24 -1.45 7.48 -15.03
C THR A 24 -0.11 8.10 -14.64
N SER A 25 1.00 7.55 -15.13
CA SER A 25 2.35 8.06 -14.90
C SER A 25 2.74 9.09 -15.96
N ILE A 26 3.23 10.26 -15.52
CA ILE A 26 3.71 11.32 -16.43
C ILE A 26 4.97 10.88 -17.22
N GLN A 27 5.80 10.03 -16.62
CA GLN A 27 6.97 9.45 -17.30
C GLN A 27 6.56 8.52 -18.43
N ASP A 28 5.54 7.69 -18.20
CA ASP A 28 5.01 6.78 -19.22
C ASP A 28 4.34 7.57 -20.35
N LEU A 29 3.64 8.66 -20.04
CA LEU A 29 3.07 9.57 -21.04
C LEU A 29 4.15 10.18 -21.94
N MET A 30 5.26 10.67 -21.37
CA MET A 30 6.38 11.18 -22.15
C MET A 30 7.03 10.10 -23.01
N LEU A 31 7.29 8.92 -22.45
CA LEU A 31 7.87 7.78 -23.18
C LEU A 31 6.98 7.36 -24.34
N ASN A 32 5.67 7.28 -24.12
CA ASN A 32 4.69 6.92 -25.13
C ASN A 32 4.62 7.96 -26.25
N ALA A 33 4.68 9.26 -25.92
CA ALA A 33 4.70 10.32 -26.92
C ALA A 33 5.96 10.26 -27.80
N VAL A 34 7.13 10.03 -27.18
CA VAL A 34 8.40 9.86 -27.91
C VAL A 34 8.38 8.62 -28.79
N ALA A 35 7.89 7.48 -28.27
CA ALA A 35 7.75 6.25 -29.04
C ALA A 35 6.80 6.41 -30.23
N LEU A 36 5.68 7.12 -30.06
CA LEU A 36 4.75 7.39 -31.15
C LEU A 36 5.37 8.25 -32.25
N ASN A 37 6.14 9.29 -31.88
CA ASN A 37 6.86 10.11 -32.85
C ASN A 37 7.87 9.27 -33.65
N ALA A 38 8.61 8.39 -32.97
CA ALA A 38 9.55 7.48 -33.63
C ALA A 38 8.84 6.52 -34.61
N ILE A 39 7.67 6.00 -34.27
CA ILE A 39 6.88 5.13 -35.17
C ILE A 39 6.41 5.90 -36.41
N LEU A 40 6.01 7.16 -36.27
CA LEU A 40 5.61 8.00 -37.41
C LEU A 40 6.78 8.27 -38.35
N ASP A 41 7.96 8.58 -37.81
CA ASP A 41 9.17 8.77 -38.60
C ASP A 41 9.53 7.48 -39.37
N ILE A 42 9.42 6.31 -38.71
CA ILE A 42 9.66 5.00 -39.34
C ILE A 42 8.63 4.71 -40.45
N ASP A 43 7.36 5.05 -40.25
CA ASP A 43 6.32 4.88 -41.28
C ASP A 43 6.63 5.75 -42.51
N GLU A 44 7.10 6.98 -42.31
CA GLU A 44 7.54 7.85 -43.40
C GLU A 44 8.74 7.25 -44.15
N PHE A 45 9.75 6.76 -43.43
CA PHE A 45 10.91 6.11 -44.05
C PHE A 45 10.53 4.82 -44.80
N LEU A 46 9.65 3.99 -44.23
CA LEU A 46 9.13 2.80 -44.90
C LEU A 46 8.33 3.17 -46.13
N PHE A 47 7.50 4.21 -46.07
CA PHE A 47 6.75 4.68 -47.23
C PHE A 47 7.70 5.13 -48.34
N VAL A 48 8.72 5.93 -48.02
CA VAL A 48 9.73 6.39 -48.99
C VAL A 48 10.54 5.22 -49.56
N GLY A 49 10.97 4.29 -48.72
CA GLY A 49 11.81 3.15 -49.11
C GLY A 49 11.07 2.04 -49.86
N MET A 50 9.82 1.78 -49.51
CA MET A 50 9.01 0.71 -50.11
C MET A 50 8.23 1.15 -51.34
N THR A 51 8.07 2.46 -51.57
CA THR A 51 7.45 2.96 -52.81
C THR A 51 8.41 2.74 -53.99
N PRO A 52 8.10 1.85 -54.95
CA PRO A 52 9.01 1.56 -56.06
C PRO A 52 9.30 2.83 -56.87
N ALA A 53 10.54 3.01 -57.33
CA ALA A 53 10.95 4.16 -58.15
C ALA A 53 10.05 4.38 -59.38
N LYS A 54 9.52 3.29 -59.97
CA LYS A 54 8.55 3.35 -61.07
C LYS A 54 7.23 4.02 -60.65
N ILE A 55 6.75 3.77 -59.43
CA ILE A 55 5.55 4.41 -58.90
C ILE A 55 5.84 5.88 -58.63
N GLN A 56 7.00 6.23 -58.05
CA GLN A 56 7.37 7.64 -57.82
C GLN A 56 7.45 8.43 -59.13
N GLU A 57 8.08 7.87 -60.17
CA GLU A 57 8.15 8.48 -61.49
C GLU A 57 6.76 8.59 -62.16
N THR A 58 5.93 7.56 -62.00
CA THR A 58 4.55 7.59 -62.50
C THR A 58 3.73 8.65 -61.75
N LEU A 59 3.89 8.75 -60.43
CA LEU A 59 3.21 9.73 -59.58
C LEU A 59 3.59 11.16 -59.96
N GLY A 60 4.87 11.41 -60.25
CA GLY A 60 5.36 12.70 -60.77
C GLY A 60 4.84 13.03 -62.17
N LYS A 61 4.51 12.01 -62.97
CA LYS A 61 3.90 12.15 -64.32
C LYS A 61 2.37 12.18 -64.30
N LEU A 62 1.72 11.94 -63.16
CA LEU A 62 0.26 11.99 -63.06
C LEU A 62 -0.22 13.43 -63.27
N LYS A 63 -0.71 13.72 -64.47
CA LYS A 63 -1.41 14.97 -64.76
C LYS A 63 -2.67 15.02 -63.90
N PRO A 64 -2.92 16.09 -63.11
CA PRO A 64 -4.04 16.13 -62.17
C PRO A 64 -5.36 15.89 -62.90
N LYS A 65 -5.94 14.71 -62.70
CA LYS A 65 -7.19 14.30 -63.34
C LYS A 65 -8.30 15.16 -62.76
N HIS A 66 -8.83 16.07 -63.58
CA HIS A 66 -10.01 16.86 -63.22
C HIS A 66 -11.21 15.92 -63.15
N VAL A 67 -11.46 15.39 -61.96
CA VAL A 67 -12.65 14.58 -61.71
C VAL A 67 -13.81 15.57 -61.64
N SER A 68 -14.69 15.54 -62.64
CA SER A 68 -15.97 16.28 -62.62
C SER A 68 -16.92 15.68 -61.60
N LYS A 69 -16.54 15.70 -60.32
CA LYS A 69 -17.48 15.52 -59.22
C LYS A 69 -18.24 16.84 -59.09
N GLY A 70 -19.57 16.77 -59.03
CA GLY A 70 -20.39 17.96 -58.76
C GLY A 70 -19.87 18.66 -57.50
N HIS A 71 -19.57 19.95 -57.62
CA HIS A 71 -18.90 20.75 -56.58
C HIS A 71 -19.62 20.62 -55.22
N LEU A 72 -20.95 20.57 -55.24
CA LEU A 72 -21.81 20.36 -54.06
C LEU A 72 -21.59 19.03 -53.36
N ARG A 73 -21.43 17.92 -54.11
CA ARG A 73 -21.25 16.58 -53.53
C ARG A 73 -19.89 16.46 -52.84
N SER A 74 -18.85 17.04 -53.43
CA SER A 74 -17.51 17.05 -52.85
C SER A 74 -17.44 17.87 -51.56
N GLN A 75 -18.10 19.04 -51.56
CA GLN A 75 -18.16 19.90 -50.37
C GLN A 75 -18.94 19.24 -49.23
N LEU A 76 -20.05 18.58 -49.54
CA LEU A 76 -20.83 17.84 -48.53
C LEU A 76 -20.04 16.65 -47.97
N GLU A 77 -19.37 15.87 -48.81
CA GLU A 77 -18.53 14.76 -48.37
C GLU A 77 -17.41 15.25 -47.45
N SER A 78 -16.74 16.35 -47.80
CA SER A 78 -15.71 16.96 -46.95
C SER A 78 -16.28 17.53 -45.65
N ALA A 79 -17.45 18.17 -45.68
CA ALA A 79 -18.11 18.72 -44.50
C ALA A 79 -18.55 17.62 -43.53
N VAL A 80 -19.04 16.49 -44.04
CA VAL A 80 -19.40 15.32 -43.21
C VAL A 80 -18.17 14.73 -42.55
N HIS A 81 -17.06 14.56 -43.29
CA HIS A 81 -15.81 14.06 -42.71
C HIS A 81 -15.25 15.00 -41.64
N PHE A 82 -15.25 16.30 -41.90
CA PHE A 82 -14.80 17.30 -40.94
C PHE A 82 -15.69 17.32 -39.69
N SER A 83 -17.01 17.33 -39.86
CA SER A 83 -17.98 17.30 -38.77
C SER A 83 -17.83 16.03 -37.92
N CYS A 84 -17.65 14.87 -38.56
CA CYS A 84 -17.42 13.59 -37.88
C CYS A 84 -16.13 13.63 -37.05
N LEU A 85 -15.03 14.13 -37.61
CA LEU A 85 -13.75 14.26 -36.91
C LEU A 85 -13.86 15.19 -35.70
N VAL A 86 -14.45 16.38 -35.88
CA VAL A 86 -14.67 17.34 -34.79
C VAL A 86 -15.55 16.73 -33.70
N SER A 87 -16.60 15.99 -34.08
CA SER A 87 -17.49 15.33 -33.13
C SER A 87 -16.77 14.26 -32.31
N VAL A 88 -15.96 13.40 -32.95
CA VAL A 88 -15.19 12.37 -32.23
C VAL A 88 -14.19 12.99 -31.26
N VAL A 89 -13.51 14.07 -31.67
CA VAL A 89 -12.57 14.80 -30.80
C VAL A 89 -13.29 15.44 -29.61
N LEU A 90 -14.38 16.16 -29.83
CA LEU A 90 -15.15 16.80 -28.76
C LEU A 90 -15.75 15.76 -27.80
N ILE A 91 -16.35 14.70 -28.32
CA ILE A 91 -16.91 13.61 -27.51
C ILE A 91 -15.80 12.98 -26.64
N SER A 92 -14.63 12.71 -27.23
CA SER A 92 -13.51 12.14 -26.48
C SER A 92 -12.99 13.10 -25.40
N TYR A 93 -12.94 14.40 -25.70
CA TYR A 93 -12.54 15.43 -24.74
C TYR A 93 -13.49 15.49 -23.54
N PHE A 94 -14.80 15.61 -23.79
CA PHE A 94 -15.79 15.76 -22.72
C PHE A 94 -16.04 14.46 -21.95
N LEU A 95 -16.04 13.29 -22.60
CA LEU A 95 -16.33 12.02 -21.94
C LEU A 95 -15.13 11.35 -21.28
N LEU A 96 -13.90 11.58 -21.77
CA LEU A 96 -12.70 10.94 -21.22
C LEU A 96 -11.76 11.93 -20.56
N LEU A 97 -11.41 13.02 -21.25
CA LEU A 97 -10.33 13.91 -20.83
C LEU A 97 -10.73 14.82 -19.66
N GLU A 98 -11.89 15.46 -19.75
CA GLU A 98 -12.40 16.34 -18.68
C GLU A 98 -12.60 15.60 -17.34
N PRO A 99 -13.29 14.44 -17.27
CA PRO A 99 -13.44 13.74 -16.00
C PRO A 99 -12.09 13.27 -15.44
N LEU A 100 -11.16 12.82 -16.31
CA LEU A 100 -9.81 12.45 -15.87
C LEU A 100 -9.07 13.65 -15.27
N GLN A 101 -9.14 14.82 -15.92
CA GLN A 101 -8.52 16.04 -15.40
C GLN A 101 -9.13 16.48 -14.08
N ARG A 102 -10.47 16.42 -13.94
CA ARG A 102 -11.16 16.74 -12.68
C ARG A 102 -10.73 15.79 -11.56
N ILE A 103 -10.64 14.50 -11.84
CA ILE A 103 -10.15 13.51 -10.87
C ILE A 103 -8.70 13.82 -10.50
N MET A 104 -7.81 14.08 -11.46
CA MET A 104 -6.43 14.45 -11.17
C MET A 104 -6.30 15.74 -10.37
N LEU A 105 -7.17 16.73 -10.61
CA LEU A 105 -7.21 17.97 -9.85
C LEU A 105 -7.73 17.76 -8.42
N MET A 106 -8.77 16.96 -8.23
CA MET A 106 -9.25 16.58 -6.90
C MET A 106 -8.18 15.79 -6.14
N VAL A 107 -7.50 14.88 -6.82
CA VAL A 107 -6.37 14.14 -6.26
C VAL A 107 -5.23 15.08 -5.88
N LYS A 108 -4.94 16.07 -6.72
CA LYS A 108 -3.96 17.11 -6.43
C LYS A 108 -4.39 17.97 -5.25
N THR A 109 -5.67 18.34 -5.12
CA THR A 109 -6.11 19.13 -3.96
C THR A 109 -5.90 18.34 -2.68
N GLU A 110 -6.27 17.06 -2.66
CA GLU A 110 -6.18 16.30 -1.40
C GLU A 110 -4.73 15.96 -1.06
N MET A 111 -3.86 15.80 -2.07
CA MET A 111 -2.43 15.56 -1.84
C MET A 111 -1.62 16.84 -1.57
N CYS A 112 -2.04 17.98 -2.12
CA CYS A 112 -1.21 19.20 -2.14
C CYS A 112 -1.70 20.36 -1.28
N TYR A 113 -2.96 20.36 -0.83
CA TYR A 113 -3.48 21.45 0.00
C TYR A 113 -3.43 21.16 1.50
N SER A 114 -3.07 19.94 1.91
CA SER A 114 -2.88 19.59 3.32
C SER A 114 -1.49 19.99 3.86
N ASN A 115 -1.26 19.74 5.15
CA ASN A 115 0.01 19.97 5.80
C ASN A 115 1.09 19.01 5.25
N GLN A 116 1.82 19.43 4.21
CA GLN A 116 2.91 18.65 3.59
C GLN A 116 4.24 18.73 4.36
N THR A 117 4.23 19.19 5.62
CA THR A 117 5.46 19.38 6.41
C THR A 117 5.85 18.12 7.17
N PHE A 118 5.56 16.92 6.67
CA PHE A 118 6.01 15.70 7.31
C PHE A 118 6.18 14.54 6.34
N VAL A 119 7.12 13.65 6.67
CA VAL A 119 7.28 12.34 6.04
C VAL A 119 6.83 11.27 7.01
N VAL A 120 6.27 10.19 6.47
CA VAL A 120 5.88 9.03 7.25
C VAL A 120 6.53 7.79 6.67
N ALA A 121 7.06 6.94 7.54
CA ALA A 121 7.55 5.62 7.17
C ALA A 121 6.83 4.57 8.02
N HIS A 122 6.46 3.47 7.38
CA HIS A 122 6.03 2.27 8.09
C HIS A 122 7.23 1.35 8.29
N ASN A 123 7.53 1.05 9.54
CA ASN A 123 8.50 0.02 9.88
C ASN A 123 7.76 -1.33 9.90
N THR A 124 8.07 -2.18 8.92
CA THR A 124 7.41 -3.49 8.73
C THR A 124 7.75 -4.50 9.83
N ASP A 125 8.91 -4.35 10.47
CA ASP A 125 9.34 -5.23 11.55
C ASP A 125 8.64 -4.90 12.87
N THR A 126 8.63 -3.63 13.26
CA THR A 126 7.94 -3.16 14.49
C THR A 126 6.44 -2.93 14.28
N GLN A 127 5.99 -2.93 13.02
CA GLN A 127 4.62 -2.61 12.60
C GLN A 127 4.14 -1.23 13.06
N ARG A 128 5.08 -0.31 13.32
CA ARG A 128 4.80 1.06 13.73
C ARG A 128 4.87 2.00 12.55
N THR A 129 4.06 3.05 12.61
CA THR A 129 4.10 4.17 11.68
C THR A 129 4.79 5.34 12.36
N ILE A 130 5.93 5.76 11.82
CA ILE A 130 6.79 6.80 12.38
C ILE A 130 6.72 8.00 11.45
N GLY A 131 6.52 9.17 12.02
CA GLY A 131 6.52 10.44 11.30
C GLY A 131 7.78 11.24 11.61
N LEU A 132 8.18 12.11 10.70
CA LEU A 132 9.14 13.17 10.95
C LEU A 132 8.58 14.45 10.33
N VAL A 133 8.51 15.52 11.11
CA VAL A 133 8.13 16.83 10.58
C VAL A 133 9.28 17.33 9.69
N THR A 134 9.03 17.51 8.41
CA THR A 134 9.98 17.96 7.40
C THR A 134 9.66 19.37 6.93
N VAL A 135 10.69 20.14 6.57
CA VAL A 135 10.51 21.29 5.69
C VAL A 135 9.97 20.82 4.33
N MET A 136 9.05 21.58 3.75
CA MET A 136 8.23 21.18 2.59
C MET A 136 9.06 20.49 1.50
N SER A 137 8.71 19.25 1.17
CA SER A 137 9.14 18.62 -0.06
C SER A 137 8.19 17.50 -0.48
N ARG A 138 8.16 17.30 -1.80
CA ARG A 138 7.10 16.73 -2.64
C ARG A 138 7.00 15.20 -2.65
N ASP A 139 5.75 14.78 -2.89
CA ASP A 139 5.29 13.67 -3.73
C ASP A 139 5.64 12.22 -3.31
N LEU A 140 4.60 11.41 -3.03
CA LEU A 140 4.12 10.32 -3.91
C LEU A 140 3.10 9.40 -3.20
N ARG A 141 2.12 8.93 -3.97
CA ARG A 141 0.87 8.29 -3.56
C ARG A 141 0.84 6.78 -3.78
N ASN A 142 0.42 6.05 -2.76
CA ASN A 142 -0.34 4.80 -2.79
C ASN A 142 -0.64 4.45 -1.31
N ASP A 143 -1.91 4.51 -0.90
CA ASP A 143 -2.31 4.55 0.51
C ASP A 143 -1.89 3.31 1.31
N SER A 144 -0.70 3.40 1.88
CA SER A 144 -0.20 2.50 2.90
C SER A 144 -0.81 2.86 4.27
N ILE A 145 -0.54 2.05 5.30
CA ILE A 145 -0.92 2.36 6.70
C ILE A 145 -0.44 3.77 7.11
N SER A 146 0.65 4.25 6.50
CA SER A 146 1.15 5.62 6.65
C SER A 146 0.17 6.70 6.17
N GLU A 147 -0.59 6.46 5.10
CA GLU A 147 -1.55 7.42 4.53
C GLU A 147 -2.83 7.51 5.36
N ILE A 148 -3.28 6.40 5.96
CA ILE A 148 -4.35 6.41 6.98
C ILE A 148 -3.92 7.25 8.19
N ALA A 149 -2.66 7.09 8.60
CA ALA A 149 -2.11 7.82 9.74
C ALA A 149 -1.99 9.34 9.44
N VAL A 150 -1.59 9.71 8.22
CA VAL A 150 -1.55 11.10 7.71
C VAL A 150 -2.94 11.74 7.75
N ARG A 151 -3.95 11.07 7.20
CA ARG A 151 -5.33 11.60 7.15
C ARG A 151 -5.93 11.78 8.55
N ALA A 152 -5.63 10.85 9.47
CA ALA A 152 -6.05 10.98 10.87
C ALA A 152 -5.40 12.19 11.56
N GLN A 153 -4.15 12.52 11.22
CA GLN A 153 -3.46 13.70 11.75
C GLN A 153 -4.05 15.00 11.20
N GLU A 154 -4.39 15.04 9.91
CA GLU A 154 -4.96 16.22 9.25
C GLU A 154 -6.25 16.71 9.94
N THR A 155 -7.08 15.78 10.41
CA THR A 155 -8.34 16.09 11.08
C THR A 155 -8.20 16.33 12.59
N SER A 156 -7.00 16.17 13.17
CA SER A 156 -6.80 16.25 14.62
C SER A 156 -6.60 17.71 15.07
N PRO A 157 -7.57 18.33 15.77
CA PRO A 157 -7.46 19.71 16.22
C PRO A 157 -6.40 19.91 17.33
N ASP A 158 -6.03 18.83 18.03
CA ASP A 158 -5.24 18.88 19.25
C ASP A 158 -3.75 18.60 19.04
N GLY A 159 -3.31 18.40 17.80
CA GLY A 159 -1.90 18.15 17.44
C GLY A 159 -1.37 16.76 17.80
N PHE A 160 -2.08 15.98 18.62
CA PHE A 160 -1.73 14.59 18.92
C PHE A 160 -2.20 13.65 17.80
N SER A 161 -1.31 12.74 17.40
CA SER A 161 -1.61 11.74 16.40
C SER A 161 -2.13 10.45 17.00
N THR A 162 -3.25 9.96 16.48
CA THR A 162 -3.83 8.67 16.86
C THR A 162 -2.94 7.48 16.44
N TYR A 163 -2.16 7.62 15.36
CA TYR A 163 -1.41 6.52 14.75
C TYR A 163 0.07 6.82 14.47
N ILE A 164 0.49 8.09 14.39
CA ILE A 164 1.86 8.47 14.03
C ILE A 164 2.69 8.77 15.26
N SER A 165 3.82 8.08 15.44
CA SER A 165 4.81 8.48 16.44
C SER A 165 5.82 9.41 15.78
N PHE A 166 5.78 10.69 16.11
CA PHE A 166 6.74 11.64 15.54
C PHE A 166 8.11 11.48 16.22
N ALA A 167 9.14 11.37 15.40
CA ALA A 167 10.54 11.50 15.82
C ALA A 167 10.89 13.00 15.97
N SER A 168 11.79 13.30 16.91
CA SER A 168 12.29 14.66 17.15
C SER A 168 13.19 15.18 16.04
N ASP A 169 13.88 14.27 15.34
CA ASP A 169 14.96 14.57 14.41
C ASP A 169 15.15 13.42 13.40
N VAL A 170 15.98 13.67 12.38
CA VAL A 170 16.23 12.76 11.26
C VAL A 170 16.91 11.46 11.71
N ASP A 171 17.82 11.53 12.68
CA ASP A 171 18.57 10.37 13.15
C ASP A 171 17.64 9.43 13.93
N SER A 172 16.87 9.99 14.86
CA SER A 172 15.81 9.28 15.58
C SER A 172 14.77 8.67 14.62
N PHE A 173 14.43 9.37 13.54
CA PHE A 173 13.53 8.85 12.51
C PHE A 173 14.14 7.64 11.78
N SER A 174 15.39 7.75 11.34
CA SER A 174 16.11 6.68 10.64
C SER A 174 16.32 5.45 11.53
N GLU A 175 16.70 5.68 12.79
CA GLU A 175 16.85 4.64 13.80
C GLU A 175 15.52 3.91 14.02
N ARG A 176 14.45 4.64 14.36
CA ARG A 176 13.13 4.02 14.57
C ARG A 176 12.61 3.31 13.31
N ARG A 177 12.92 3.82 12.12
CA ARG A 177 12.51 3.21 10.84
C ARG A 177 13.19 1.87 10.59
N SER A 178 14.45 1.72 10.98
CA SER A 178 15.27 0.52 10.74
C SER A 178 15.30 -0.45 11.93
N ARG A 179 14.83 -0.02 13.10
CA ARG A 179 14.79 -0.81 14.32
C ARG A 179 14.01 -2.10 14.15
N THR A 180 14.55 -3.18 14.68
CA THR A 180 13.88 -4.49 14.72
C THR A 180 12.86 -4.57 15.84
N MET A 181 11.91 -5.50 15.75
CA MET A 181 10.97 -5.76 16.86
C MET A 181 11.69 -6.16 18.16
N ARG A 182 12.90 -6.71 18.06
CA ARG A 182 13.71 -7.08 19.23
C ARG A 182 14.25 -5.90 19.99
N GLU A 183 14.92 -5.01 19.27
CA GLU A 183 15.40 -3.77 19.86
C GLU A 183 14.22 -2.95 20.42
N GLU A 184 13.09 -2.93 19.71
CA GLU A 184 11.88 -2.26 20.19
C GLU A 184 11.32 -2.88 21.47
N ALA A 185 11.28 -4.21 21.58
CA ALA A 185 10.81 -4.93 22.76
C ALA A 185 11.68 -4.71 24.02
N ASP A 186 12.96 -4.37 23.83
CA ASP A 186 13.90 -4.04 24.90
C ASP A 186 13.82 -2.58 25.37
N ILE A 187 13.26 -1.69 24.54
CA ILE A 187 13.12 -0.26 24.88
C ILE A 187 12.00 -0.02 25.90
N PHE A 188 10.96 -0.86 25.93
CA PHE A 188 9.87 -0.72 26.88
C PHE A 188 10.31 -1.20 28.27
N PRO A 189 10.47 -0.30 29.28
CA PRO A 189 10.98 -0.67 30.59
C PRO A 189 9.93 -1.38 31.46
N PHE A 190 8.75 -1.66 30.90
CA PHE A 190 7.66 -2.35 31.55
C PHE A 190 6.71 -3.01 30.54
N CYS A 191 5.89 -3.95 31.03
CA CYS A 191 4.84 -4.55 30.23
C CYS A 191 3.70 -3.55 30.03
N VAL A 192 3.54 -3.03 28.81
CA VAL A 192 2.63 -1.90 28.48
C VAL A 192 1.22 -2.14 29.01
N GLU A 193 0.63 -3.29 28.70
CA GLU A 193 -0.72 -3.61 29.15
C GLU A 193 -0.87 -3.61 30.66
N SER A 194 0.02 -4.31 31.36
CA SER A 194 -0.07 -4.52 32.81
C SER A 194 0.12 -3.24 33.62
N ARG A 195 0.71 -2.20 33.04
CA ARG A 195 1.04 -0.93 33.74
C ARG A 195 0.21 0.25 33.26
N LEU A 196 -0.04 0.36 31.95
CA LEU A 196 -0.68 1.53 31.34
C LEU A 196 -2.13 1.29 30.90
N LEU A 197 -2.48 0.09 30.42
CA LEU A 197 -3.81 -0.17 29.84
C LEU A 197 -4.79 -0.85 30.80
N ASN A 198 -4.28 -1.55 31.81
CA ASN A 198 -5.13 -2.18 32.82
C ASN A 198 -5.63 -1.14 33.83
N SER A 199 -6.95 -1.02 33.99
CA SER A 199 -7.59 -0.06 34.90
C SER A 199 -7.21 -0.19 36.37
N SER A 200 -6.66 -1.34 36.77
CA SER A 200 -6.16 -1.61 38.13
C SER A 200 -4.68 -1.31 38.33
N ALA A 201 -3.96 -0.92 37.27
CA ALA A 201 -2.53 -0.66 37.32
C ALA A 201 -2.19 0.72 37.90
N ASP A 202 -0.97 0.85 38.42
CA ASP A 202 -0.47 2.05 39.09
C ASP A 202 -0.21 3.24 38.16
N MET A 203 -0.03 3.01 36.86
CA MET A 203 0.17 4.06 35.85
C MET A 203 -1.04 4.23 34.92
N TYR A 204 -2.18 3.59 35.23
CA TYR A 204 -3.40 3.76 34.45
C TYR A 204 -3.93 5.19 34.59
N GLY A 205 -4.16 5.86 33.45
CA GLY A 205 -4.66 7.23 33.43
C GLY A 205 -3.61 8.31 33.72
N ASP A 206 -2.32 7.95 33.77
CA ASP A 206 -1.24 8.96 33.82
C ASP A 206 -1.30 9.83 32.55
N ALA A 207 -1.52 11.14 32.73
CA ALA A 207 -1.73 12.07 31.62
C ALA A 207 -0.55 12.15 30.64
N SER A 208 0.67 11.83 31.09
CA SER A 208 1.87 11.87 30.24
C SER A 208 2.04 10.59 29.41
N MET A 209 1.60 9.44 29.93
CA MET A 209 1.82 8.13 29.30
C MET A 209 0.58 7.61 28.57
N GLN A 210 -0.62 8.03 28.98
CA GLN A 210 -1.88 7.58 28.39
C GLN A 210 -1.99 7.88 26.88
N PRO A 211 -1.55 9.04 26.35
CA PRO A 211 -1.57 9.29 24.90
C PRO A 211 -0.70 8.29 24.14
N LEU A 212 0.50 7.98 24.64
CA LEU A 212 1.40 7.00 24.04
C LEU A 212 0.79 5.59 24.07
N ALA A 213 0.24 5.17 25.22
CA ALA A 213 -0.40 3.86 25.37
C ALA A 213 -1.60 3.71 24.41
N THR A 214 -2.44 4.74 24.33
CA THR A 214 -3.60 4.80 23.43
C THR A 214 -3.16 4.75 21.97
N GLN A 215 -2.14 5.52 21.59
CA GLN A 215 -1.58 5.52 20.24
C GLN A 215 -1.02 4.14 19.87
N LEU A 216 -0.28 3.51 20.78
CA LEU A 216 0.27 2.17 20.57
C LEU A 216 -0.84 1.13 20.40
N LEU A 217 -1.88 1.17 21.22
CA LEU A 217 -3.04 0.29 21.11
C LEU A 217 -3.79 0.49 19.79
N ASN A 218 -4.07 1.73 19.41
CA ASN A 218 -4.75 2.05 18.15
C ASN A 218 -3.94 1.59 16.93
N THR A 219 -2.62 1.77 16.97
CA THR A 219 -1.73 1.29 15.91
C THR A 219 -1.72 -0.24 15.86
N ALA A 220 -1.60 -0.92 17.01
CA ALA A 220 -1.65 -2.37 17.11
C ALA A 220 -2.97 -2.93 16.55
N ALA A 221 -4.11 -2.33 16.93
CA ALA A 221 -5.42 -2.71 16.43
C ALA A 221 -5.51 -2.54 14.90
N ALA A 222 -5.06 -1.39 14.37
CA ALA A 222 -5.10 -1.11 12.94
C ALA A 222 -4.27 -2.12 12.14
N THR A 223 -3.11 -2.56 12.65
CA THR A 223 -2.26 -3.57 11.99
C THR A 223 -2.92 -4.94 11.84
N VAL A 224 -3.91 -5.27 12.69
CA VAL A 224 -4.70 -6.51 12.60
C VAL A 224 -6.08 -6.30 11.97
N GLY A 225 -6.34 -5.11 11.40
CA GLY A 225 -7.59 -4.78 10.71
C GLY A 225 -8.75 -4.45 11.64
N ARG A 226 -8.46 -3.99 12.87
CA ARG A 226 -9.46 -3.54 13.85
C ARG A 226 -9.23 -2.05 14.11
N THR A 227 -10.25 -1.21 13.98
CA THR A 227 -10.15 0.24 14.28
C THR A 227 -11.12 0.61 15.38
N GLY A 228 -10.77 1.60 16.22
CA GLY A 228 -11.65 2.08 17.29
C GLY A 228 -11.76 1.15 18.49
N THR A 229 -10.81 0.22 18.67
CA THR A 229 -10.76 -0.64 19.85
C THR A 229 -10.26 0.13 21.05
N THR A 230 -10.87 -0.09 22.20
CA THR A 230 -10.51 0.63 23.44
C THR A 230 -9.70 -0.21 24.42
N SER A 231 -9.68 -1.53 24.21
CA SER A 231 -9.04 -2.47 25.14
C SER A 231 -8.30 -3.60 24.41
N CYS A 232 -7.27 -4.13 25.06
CA CYS A 232 -6.55 -5.32 24.59
C CYS A 232 -7.45 -6.56 24.51
N LEU A 233 -8.48 -6.66 25.37
CA LEU A 233 -9.39 -7.80 25.42
C LEU A 233 -10.16 -7.99 24.11
N GLU A 234 -10.55 -6.91 23.45
CA GLU A 234 -11.22 -6.92 22.13
C GLU A 234 -10.34 -7.48 21.01
N LEU A 235 -9.02 -7.54 21.22
CA LEU A 235 -8.01 -7.98 20.25
C LEU A 235 -7.46 -9.38 20.57
N LYS A 236 -7.96 -10.05 21.62
CA LYS A 236 -7.43 -11.34 22.09
C LYS A 236 -7.42 -12.42 21.01
N ASP A 237 -8.44 -12.44 20.15
CA ASP A 237 -8.57 -13.38 19.03
C ASP A 237 -7.49 -13.16 17.94
N GLN A 238 -6.84 -11.99 17.94
CA GLN A 238 -5.83 -11.62 16.96
C GLN A 238 -4.39 -11.92 17.41
N CYS A 239 -4.16 -12.20 18.70
CA CYS A 239 -2.82 -12.39 19.28
C CYS A 239 -1.99 -13.48 18.61
N ASN A 240 -2.65 -14.50 18.08
CA ASN A 240 -2.00 -15.66 17.47
C ASN A 240 -1.60 -15.46 16.00
N ARG A 241 -1.92 -14.31 15.40
CA ARG A 241 -1.55 -14.02 14.01
C ARG A 241 -0.05 -13.71 13.91
N LEU A 242 0.55 -14.16 12.81
CA LEU A 242 1.98 -13.94 12.52
C LEU A 242 2.34 -12.45 12.47
N ASN A 243 1.43 -11.64 11.93
CA ASN A 243 1.52 -10.19 11.83
C ASN A 243 0.94 -9.44 13.04
N ALA A 244 0.74 -10.10 14.19
CA ALA A 244 0.28 -9.45 15.42
C ALA A 244 1.44 -9.20 16.41
N ARG A 245 2.62 -8.80 15.92
CA ARG A 245 3.81 -8.59 16.75
C ARG A 245 3.65 -7.33 17.61
N LEU A 246 3.23 -6.21 17.02
CA LEU A 246 2.97 -4.98 17.78
C LEU A 246 1.83 -5.19 18.79
N LEU A 247 0.82 -5.97 18.41
CA LEU A 247 -0.24 -6.35 19.34
C LEU A 247 0.30 -7.12 20.55
N ARG A 248 1.21 -8.08 20.35
CA ARG A 248 1.87 -8.79 21.46
C ARG A 248 2.75 -7.89 22.32
N LEU A 249 3.32 -6.83 21.73
CA LEU A 249 4.13 -5.85 22.45
C LEU A 249 3.28 -4.99 23.38
N VAL A 250 2.16 -4.49 22.85
CA VAL A 250 1.26 -3.58 23.56
C VAL A 250 0.37 -4.34 24.53
N CYS A 251 -0.20 -5.47 24.09
CA CYS A 251 -1.15 -6.33 24.81
C CYS A 251 -0.49 -7.62 25.31
N GLY A 252 0.67 -7.47 25.95
CA GLY A 252 1.47 -8.60 26.41
C GLY A 252 0.76 -9.52 27.40
N GLN A 253 -0.13 -9.02 28.25
CA GLN A 253 -0.86 -9.85 29.21
C GLN A 253 -2.01 -10.60 28.54
N THR A 254 -2.84 -9.92 27.74
CA THR A 254 -3.95 -10.52 27.00
C THR A 254 -3.46 -11.54 25.97
N CYS A 255 -2.34 -11.26 25.30
CA CYS A 255 -1.70 -12.21 24.39
C CYS A 255 -0.86 -13.29 25.10
N GLY A 256 -0.79 -13.24 26.44
CA GLY A 256 -0.18 -14.27 27.28
C GLY A 256 1.34 -14.23 27.36
N CYS A 257 2.03 -13.17 26.93
CA CYS A 257 3.46 -12.96 27.14
C CYS A 257 3.87 -12.99 28.62
N THR A 258 2.97 -12.66 29.54
CA THR A 258 3.19 -12.73 31.00
C THR A 258 2.81 -14.07 31.63
N ASP A 259 2.13 -14.94 30.89
CA ASP A 259 1.69 -16.25 31.38
C ASP A 259 2.76 -17.30 31.02
N PRO A 260 3.36 -18.02 31.98
CA PRO A 260 4.35 -19.04 31.68
C PRO A 260 3.79 -20.25 30.89
N TYR A 261 2.48 -20.49 30.90
CA TYR A 261 1.85 -21.66 30.28
C TYR A 261 1.24 -21.40 28.90
N SER A 262 1.12 -20.14 28.48
CA SER A 262 0.57 -19.85 27.15
C SER A 262 1.58 -20.18 26.03
N SER A 263 1.10 -20.31 24.79
CA SER A 263 1.86 -20.81 23.63
C SER A 263 3.26 -20.17 23.47
N PRO A 264 4.34 -20.99 23.35
CA PRO A 264 5.71 -20.49 23.30
C PRO A 264 6.13 -19.93 21.93
N TRP A 265 5.39 -20.19 20.84
CA TRP A 265 5.77 -19.83 19.46
C TRP A 265 6.20 -18.37 19.31
N TYR A 266 5.58 -17.52 20.10
CA TYR A 266 5.64 -16.08 19.98
C TYR A 266 6.39 -15.41 21.15
N LYS A 267 6.93 -16.23 22.07
CA LYS A 267 7.63 -15.84 23.30
C LYS A 267 9.11 -16.22 23.29
N THR A 268 9.74 -16.16 22.12
CA THR A 268 11.17 -16.51 21.97
C THR A 268 12.06 -15.28 22.16
N GLU A 269 13.36 -15.52 22.33
CA GLU A 269 14.38 -14.46 22.48
C GLU A 269 14.50 -13.56 21.24
N GLU A 270 14.13 -14.07 20.06
CA GLU A 270 13.90 -13.29 18.84
C GLU A 270 12.52 -12.62 18.86
N THR A 271 12.21 -12.02 20.01
CA THR A 271 10.95 -11.37 20.42
C THR A 271 10.02 -11.09 19.25
N GLN A 272 9.09 -12.01 19.00
CA GLN A 272 8.04 -11.79 18.03
C GLN A 272 6.95 -10.88 18.63
N GLY A 273 7.35 -9.76 19.22
CA GLY A 273 6.44 -8.79 19.82
C GLY A 273 6.37 -8.83 21.34
N CYS A 274 6.63 -9.92 22.06
CA CYS A 274 6.58 -9.85 23.53
C CYS A 274 7.71 -8.97 24.10
N ALA A 275 7.37 -7.93 24.90
CA ALA A 275 8.37 -7.10 25.59
C ALA A 275 9.22 -7.93 26.56
N SER A 276 10.51 -7.62 26.68
CA SER A 276 11.44 -8.38 27.53
C SER A 276 11.02 -8.37 29.00
N THR A 277 10.43 -7.28 29.47
CA THR A 277 9.86 -7.16 30.82
C THR A 277 8.61 -8.02 31.02
N CYS A 278 7.74 -8.18 30.01
CA CYS A 278 6.60 -9.10 30.10
C CYS A 278 7.10 -10.56 30.26
N LEU A 279 8.13 -10.93 29.50
CA LEU A 279 8.76 -12.25 29.58
C LEU A 279 9.44 -12.47 30.94
N GLN A 280 10.04 -11.43 31.54
CA GLN A 280 10.60 -11.51 32.88
C GLN A 280 9.52 -11.79 33.94
N ILE A 281 8.33 -11.20 33.81
CA ILE A 281 7.17 -11.52 34.66
C ILE A 281 6.82 -13.01 34.53
N ALA A 282 6.72 -13.52 33.29
CA ALA A 282 6.44 -14.93 33.04
C ALA A 282 7.50 -15.86 33.64
N ARG A 283 8.80 -15.54 33.48
CA ARG A 283 9.92 -16.31 34.06
C ARG A 283 9.86 -16.33 35.59
N THR A 284 9.51 -15.20 36.20
CA THR A 284 9.36 -15.10 37.66
C THR A 284 8.18 -15.92 38.15
N ALA A 285 7.04 -15.89 37.43
CA ALA A 285 5.88 -16.74 37.73
C ALA A 285 6.16 -18.23 37.49
N LEU A 286 7.01 -18.57 36.51
CA LEU A 286 7.43 -19.94 36.26
C LEU A 286 8.29 -20.49 37.41
N ALA A 287 9.15 -19.67 38.02
CA ALA A 287 10.02 -20.09 39.10
C ALA A 287 9.26 -20.59 40.35
N SER A 288 8.06 -20.06 40.61
CA SER A 288 7.19 -20.49 41.72
C SER A 288 6.16 -21.55 41.31
N SER A 289 6.10 -21.89 40.03
CA SER A 289 5.11 -22.80 39.46
C SER A 289 5.58 -24.26 39.48
N ARG A 290 4.64 -25.20 39.62
CA ARG A 290 4.95 -26.64 39.49
C ARG A 290 5.00 -27.03 38.02
N CYS A 291 6.04 -27.78 37.63
CA CYS A 291 6.08 -28.42 36.32
C CYS A 291 4.93 -29.42 36.22
N GLN A 292 3.98 -29.17 35.33
CA GLN A 292 2.86 -30.06 35.04
C GLN A 292 2.72 -30.19 33.53
N ASP A 293 2.56 -31.43 33.06
CA ASP A 293 2.28 -31.68 31.66
C ASP A 293 0.92 -31.11 31.28
N VAL A 294 0.89 -30.39 30.16
CA VAL A 294 -0.33 -29.82 29.61
C VAL A 294 -1.16 -30.95 29.01
N SER A 295 -2.44 -31.05 29.40
CA SER A 295 -3.35 -32.04 28.82
C SER A 295 -3.46 -31.84 27.31
N VAL A 296 -3.47 -32.94 26.55
CA VAL A 296 -3.73 -32.94 25.10
C VAL A 296 -5.09 -32.32 24.75
N THR A 297 -6.05 -32.37 25.68
CA THR A 297 -7.38 -31.78 25.51
C THR A 297 -7.43 -30.29 25.86
N SER A 298 -6.33 -29.69 26.30
CA SER A 298 -6.31 -28.27 26.66
C SER A 298 -6.31 -27.37 25.42
N ASP A 299 -6.97 -26.21 25.54
CA ASP A 299 -7.02 -25.22 24.46
C ASP A 299 -5.61 -24.72 24.07
N ALA A 300 -4.70 -24.61 25.04
CA ALA A 300 -3.32 -24.19 24.79
C ALA A 300 -2.57 -25.20 23.90
N TRP A 301 -2.76 -26.50 24.16
CA TRP A 301 -2.17 -27.57 23.35
C TRP A 301 -2.72 -27.58 21.93
N GLN A 302 -4.05 -27.48 21.79
CA GLN A 302 -4.71 -27.46 20.49
C GLN A 302 -4.35 -26.20 19.68
N ALA A 303 -4.29 -25.03 20.33
CA ALA A 303 -3.85 -23.78 19.72
C ALA A 303 -2.39 -23.86 19.25
N PHE A 304 -1.50 -24.48 20.04
CA PHE A 304 -0.10 -24.64 19.66
C PHE A 304 0.05 -25.43 18.35
N TRP A 305 -0.63 -26.57 18.23
CA TRP A 305 -0.52 -27.44 17.05
C TRP A 305 -1.26 -26.90 15.84
N SER A 306 -2.41 -26.24 16.03
CA SER A 306 -3.13 -25.62 14.90
C SER A 306 -2.36 -24.46 14.26
N LEU A 307 -1.55 -23.74 15.04
CA LEU A 307 -0.73 -22.63 14.54
C LEU A 307 0.61 -23.10 13.96
N TYR A 308 1.10 -24.28 14.35
CA TYR A 308 2.43 -24.77 14.02
C TYR A 308 2.74 -24.73 12.51
N PRO A 309 1.88 -25.20 11.58
CA PRO A 309 2.19 -25.18 10.15
C PRO A 309 2.36 -23.76 9.59
N ALA A 310 1.61 -22.78 10.10
CA ALA A 310 1.73 -21.38 9.65
C ALA A 310 3.01 -20.75 10.18
N VAL A 311 3.33 -20.97 11.46
CA VAL A 311 4.56 -20.48 12.09
C VAL A 311 5.81 -21.09 11.48
N ALA A 312 5.82 -22.40 11.27
CA ALA A 312 6.94 -23.10 10.66
C ALA A 312 7.20 -22.59 9.23
N ARG A 313 6.16 -22.42 8.40
CA ARG A 313 6.30 -21.83 7.06
C ARG A 313 6.83 -20.41 7.09
N ALA A 314 6.35 -19.58 8.02
CA ALA A 314 6.80 -18.20 8.16
C ALA A 314 8.28 -18.11 8.60
N HIS A 315 8.73 -19.04 9.45
CA HIS A 315 10.09 -19.05 9.97
C HIS A 315 11.10 -19.66 8.98
N PHE A 316 10.74 -20.77 8.33
CA PHE A 316 11.63 -21.50 7.41
C PHE A 316 11.47 -21.12 5.93
N GLY A 317 10.50 -20.27 5.59
CA GLY A 317 10.18 -19.85 4.22
C GLY A 317 9.36 -20.86 3.41
N GLU A 318 8.54 -20.35 2.49
CA GLU A 318 7.82 -21.18 1.50
C GLU A 318 8.83 -21.79 0.51
N GLY A 319 9.11 -23.09 0.65
CA GLY A 319 9.99 -23.83 -0.25
C GLY A 319 11.19 -24.52 0.42
N SER A 320 11.39 -24.35 1.73
CA SER A 320 12.37 -25.17 2.44
C SER A 320 11.89 -26.64 2.47
N LYS A 321 12.82 -27.60 2.30
CA LYS A 321 12.53 -29.06 2.39
C LYS A 321 11.83 -29.45 3.70
N ALA A 322 11.96 -28.62 4.74
CA ALA A 322 11.25 -28.74 6.00
C ALA A 322 9.73 -28.63 5.83
N SER A 323 9.22 -27.73 4.98
CA SER A 323 7.79 -27.55 4.76
C SER A 323 7.12 -28.78 4.13
N ALA A 324 7.83 -29.53 3.27
CA ALA A 324 7.30 -30.74 2.64
C ALA A 324 7.22 -31.94 3.59
N SER A 325 7.99 -31.94 4.68
CA SER A 325 7.97 -33.02 5.68
C SER A 325 6.89 -32.82 6.75
N LEU A 326 6.39 -31.59 6.93
CA LEU A 326 5.36 -31.27 7.92
C LEU A 326 3.95 -31.77 7.55
N GLU A 327 3.61 -31.82 6.26
CA GLU A 327 2.28 -32.30 5.83
C GLU A 327 2.06 -33.79 6.13
N VAL A 328 3.13 -34.57 6.32
CA VAL A 328 3.06 -36.02 6.54
C VAL A 328 2.78 -36.40 8.00
N VAL A 329 2.98 -35.49 8.97
CA VAL A 329 2.92 -35.80 10.41
C VAL A 329 1.59 -35.36 11.07
N VAL A 330 0.78 -34.54 10.39
CA VAL A 330 -0.45 -33.94 10.96
C VAL A 330 -1.74 -34.63 10.48
N GLY A 331 -1.64 -35.69 9.68
CA GLY A 331 -2.76 -36.56 9.29
C GLY A 331 -2.84 -37.82 10.12
#